data_AF-A0A383D8B1-F1
#
_entry.id   AF-A0A383D8B1-F1
#
_cell.length_a   1.000
_cell.length_b   1.000
_cell.length_c   1.000
_cell.angle_alpha   90.00
_cell.angle_beta   90.00
_cell.angle_gamma   90.00
#
_symmetry.space_group_name_H-M   'P 1'
#
loop_
_entity.id
_entity.type
_entity.pdbx_description
1 polymer ?
#
loop_
_entity_poly.entity_id
_entity_poly.type
_entity_poly.pdbx_seq_one_letter_code
_entity_poly.pdbx_strand_id
1 'polypeptide(L)'
;MGYGDEIMATGFARLIKLENEDSQVVIGDEKRQIGTISEVFLGNPYISHPQKLIKEKKIIWVNHSKFFRPYINYKETTDNKYVWNSKHRVIPGNLFFSKDEKEKA
;
A
#
# COMPACT_ATOMS: atom_id res chain seq x y z
N MET A 1 3.86 7.84 -7.09
CA MET A 1 3.58 6.41 -7.35
C MET A 1 2.61 6.37 -8.50
N GLY A 2 2.63 5.31 -9.30
CA GLY A 2 1.59 5.05 -10.29
C GLY A 2 0.68 3.92 -9.80
N TYR A 3 -0.40 3.64 -10.53
CA TYR A 3 -1.35 2.60 -10.12
C TYR A 3 -0.73 1.21 -9.97
N GLY A 4 0.31 0.88 -10.76
CA GLY A 4 1.02 -0.39 -10.58
C GLY A 4 1.62 -0.55 -9.18
N ASP A 5 2.21 0.51 -8.63
CA ASP A 5 2.74 0.54 -7.26
C ASP A 5 1.66 0.31 -6.22
N GLU A 6 0.53 0.98 -6.41
CA GLU A 6 -0.58 0.98 -5.48
C GLU A 6 -1.25 -0.38 -5.48
N ILE A 7 -1.47 -0.98 -6.65
CA ILE A 7 -1.96 -2.35 -6.78
C ILE A 7 -1.01 -3.32 -6.05
N MET A 8 0.30 -3.19 -6.18
CA MET A 8 1.24 -4.04 -5.44
C MET A 8 1.11 -3.86 -3.92
N ALA A 9 0.94 -2.63 -3.44
CA ALA A 9 0.78 -2.33 -2.02
C ALA A 9 -0.48 -2.98 -1.41
N THR A 10 -1.57 -3.12 -2.17
CA THR A 10 -2.80 -3.77 -1.69
C THR A 10 -2.59 -5.24 -1.30
N GLY A 11 -1.68 -5.95 -1.96
CA GLY A 11 -1.36 -7.35 -1.64
C GLY A 11 -0.74 -7.50 -0.26
N PHE A 12 0.20 -6.60 0.08
CA PHE A 12 0.80 -6.55 1.41
C PHE A 12 -0.24 -6.16 2.48
N ALA A 13 -1.08 -5.17 2.19
CA ALA A 13 -2.11 -4.74 3.13
C ALA A 13 -3.10 -5.86 3.47
N ARG A 14 -3.51 -6.66 2.47
CA ARG A 14 -4.34 -7.85 2.69
C ARG A 14 -3.70 -8.81 3.69
N LEU A 15 -2.45 -9.24 3.45
CA LEU A 15 -1.80 -10.22 4.32
C LEU A 15 -1.66 -9.70 5.76
N ILE A 16 -1.20 -8.46 5.92
CA ILE A 16 -1.05 -7.86 7.25
C ILE A 16 -2.39 -7.77 7.97
N LYS A 17 -3.45 -7.38 7.29
CA LYS A 17 -4.79 -7.27 7.89
C LYS A 17 -5.32 -8.64 8.33
N LEU A 18 -5.13 -9.68 7.51
CA LEU A 18 -5.56 -11.05 7.85
C LEU A 18 -4.82 -11.59 9.08
N GLU A 19 -3.55 -11.23 9.26
CA GLU A 19 -2.78 -11.61 10.46
C GLU A 19 -3.08 -10.73 11.68
N ASN A 20 -3.75 -9.59 11.49
CA ASN A 20 -4.00 -8.57 12.51
C ASN A 20 -5.42 -8.00 12.37
N GLU A 21 -6.45 -8.84 12.50
CA GLU A 21 -7.84 -8.53 12.13
C GLU A 21 -8.39 -7.24 12.78
N ASP A 22 -8.02 -6.96 14.04
CA ASP A 22 -8.50 -5.76 14.75
C ASP A 22 -7.72 -4.47 14.45
N SER A 23 -6.60 -4.56 13.73
CA SER A 23 -5.74 -3.42 13.44
C SER A 23 -6.23 -2.55 12.29
N GLN A 24 -5.73 -1.32 12.20
CA GLN A 24 -5.89 -0.45 11.05
C GLN A 24 -4.63 -0.52 10.20
N VAL A 25 -4.77 -0.80 8.91
CA VAL A 25 -3.62 -0.94 8.01
C VAL A 25 -3.57 0.25 7.07
N VAL A 26 -2.47 1.00 7.09
CA VAL A 26 -2.29 2.23 6.30
C VAL A 26 -1.14 2.03 5.34
N ILE A 27 -1.38 2.24 4.04
CA ILE A 27 -0.31 2.27 3.04
C ILE A 27 0.28 3.68 3.02
N GLY A 28 1.60 3.80 3.17
CA GLY A 28 2.24 5.10 3.20
C GLY A 28 3.66 5.08 3.72
N ASP A 29 4.03 6.13 4.44
CA ASP A 29 5.33 6.30 5.05
C ASP A 29 5.15 6.51 6.56
N GLU A 30 5.49 5.48 7.32
CA GLU A 30 5.41 5.49 8.78
C GLU A 30 6.33 6.54 9.39
N LYS A 31 7.55 6.67 8.89
CA LYS A 31 8.53 7.63 9.45
C LYS A 31 8.02 9.07 9.35
N ARG A 32 7.31 9.39 8.28
CA ARG A 32 6.72 10.71 8.04
C ARG A 32 5.28 10.83 8.54
N GLN A 33 4.65 9.74 8.97
CA GLN A 33 3.23 9.65 9.31
C GLN A 33 2.32 10.15 8.16
N ILE A 34 2.68 9.82 6.92
CA ILE A 34 1.93 10.23 5.72
C ILE A 34 1.28 8.99 5.11
N GLY A 35 -0.05 8.91 5.21
CA GLY A 35 -0.84 7.91 4.49
C GLY A 35 -1.04 8.28 3.02
N THR A 36 -0.99 7.28 2.15
CA THR A 36 -1.29 7.43 0.73
C THR A 36 -2.81 7.39 0.54
N ILE A 37 -3.34 8.39 -0.17
CA ILE A 37 -4.73 8.42 -0.62
C ILE A 37 -4.71 8.10 -2.12
N SER A 38 -5.43 7.06 -2.53
CA SER A 38 -5.57 6.64 -3.92
C SER A 38 -6.95 6.01 -4.15
N GLU A 39 -7.47 6.16 -5.35
CA GLU A 39 -8.70 5.48 -5.80
C GLU A 39 -8.56 3.96 -5.81
N VAL A 40 -7.35 3.43 -6.04
CA VAL A 40 -7.03 1.99 -5.98
C VAL A 40 -7.36 1.39 -4.60
N PHE A 41 -7.32 2.19 -3.55
CA PHE A 41 -7.58 1.75 -2.17
C PHE A 41 -9.03 1.91 -1.75
N LEU A 42 -9.86 2.60 -2.55
CA LEU A 42 -11.26 2.79 -2.22
C LEU A 42 -12.00 1.46 -2.18
N GLY A 43 -12.88 1.30 -1.19
CA GLY A 43 -13.65 0.07 -0.99
C GLY A 43 -12.83 -1.16 -0.56
N ASN A 44 -11.50 -1.07 -0.45
CA ASN A 44 -10.68 -2.19 -0.02
C ASN A 44 -10.81 -2.41 1.51
N PRO A 45 -11.38 -3.55 1.97
CA PRO A 45 -11.64 -3.79 3.39
C PRO A 45 -10.34 -3.99 4.21
N TYR A 46 -9.22 -4.20 3.53
CA TYR A 46 -7.93 -4.42 4.17
C TYR A 46 -7.15 -3.13 4.40
N ILE A 47 -7.61 -1.98 3.91
CA ILE A 47 -6.90 -0.71 3.99
C ILE A 47 -7.77 0.31 4.71
N SER A 48 -7.21 0.92 5.74
CA SER A 48 -7.84 2.00 6.50
C SER A 48 -7.50 3.35 5.86
N HIS A 49 -8.52 4.20 5.70
CA HIS A 49 -8.31 5.54 5.17
C HIS A 49 -7.54 6.39 6.20
N PRO A 50 -6.41 7.03 5.83
CA PRO A 50 -5.53 7.67 6.81
C PRO A 50 -6.17 8.85 7.56
N GLN A 51 -7.21 9.47 6.99
CA GLN A 51 -7.98 10.54 7.64
C GLN A 51 -9.16 10.05 8.50
N LYS A 52 -9.42 8.75 8.55
CA LYS A 52 -10.56 8.14 9.27
C LYS A 52 -10.10 7.12 10.31
N LEU A 53 -8.87 7.29 10.81
CA LEU A 53 -8.28 6.37 11.77
C LEU A 53 -8.89 6.56 13.17
N ILE A 54 -9.22 5.44 13.80
CA ILE A 54 -9.68 5.34 15.19
C ILE A 54 -8.46 5.33 16.09
N LYS A 55 -8.38 6.24 17.06
CA LYS A 55 -7.19 6.47 17.88
C LYS A 55 -6.83 5.27 18.77
N GLU A 56 -7.84 4.53 19.21
CA GLU A 56 -7.71 3.41 20.14
C GLU A 56 -7.23 2.12 19.45
N LYS A 57 -7.31 2.05 18.12
CA LYS A 57 -6.91 0.86 17.35
C LYS A 57 -5.45 0.95 16.91
N LYS A 58 -4.71 -0.15 17.07
CA LYS A 58 -3.34 -0.31 16.56
C LYS A 58 -3.29 0.03 15.06
N ILE A 59 -2.34 0.88 14.67
CA ILE A 59 -2.06 1.21 13.27
C ILE A 59 -0.83 0.41 12.84
N ILE A 60 -0.92 -0.29 11.70
CA ILE A 60 0.19 -0.99 11.06
C ILE A 60 0.43 -0.35 9.70
N TRP A 61 1.67 0.06 9.46
CA TRP A 61 2.05 0.73 8.23
C TRP A 61 2.59 -0.25 7.20
N VAL A 62 1.99 -0.23 6.02
CA VAL A 62 2.62 -0.79 4.81
C VAL A 62 3.49 0.32 4.25
N ASN A 63 4.78 0.24 4.55
CA ASN A 63 5.78 1.17 4.02
C ASN A 63 5.94 0.96 2.51
N HIS A 64 5.05 1.58 1.75
CA HIS A 64 5.01 1.61 0.30
C HIS A 64 4.50 2.99 -0.11
N SER A 65 5.41 3.85 -0.56
CA SER A 65 5.12 5.26 -0.79
C SER A 65 5.98 5.81 -1.93
N LYS A 66 5.78 7.08 -2.29
CA LYS A 66 6.68 7.76 -3.23
C LYS A 66 8.13 7.81 -2.76
N PHE A 67 8.36 7.70 -1.45
CA PHE A 67 9.69 7.74 -0.83
C PHE A 67 10.34 6.36 -0.72
N PHE A 68 9.54 5.29 -0.66
CA PHE A 68 10.05 3.93 -0.51
C PHE A 68 9.23 2.94 -1.34
N ARG A 69 9.91 2.27 -2.27
CA ARG A 69 9.38 1.22 -3.14
C ARG A 69 10.14 -0.08 -2.85
N PRO A 70 9.47 -1.16 -2.41
CA PRO A 70 10.13 -2.36 -1.91
C PRO A 70 10.91 -3.15 -2.99
N TYR A 71 10.66 -2.86 -4.27
CA TYR A 71 11.36 -3.45 -5.40
C TYR A 71 12.62 -2.68 -5.83
N ILE A 72 13.00 -1.60 -5.13
CA ILE A 72 14.24 -0.85 -5.39
C ILE A 72 15.31 -1.23 -4.36
N ASN A 73 16.52 -1.50 -4.83
CA ASN A 73 17.70 -1.64 -3.99
C ASN A 73 18.31 -0.26 -3.73
N TYR A 74 17.84 0.41 -2.68
CA TYR A 74 18.31 1.75 -2.31
C TYR A 74 19.77 1.80 -1.85
N LYS A 75 20.39 0.66 -1.49
CA LYS A 75 21.81 0.62 -1.11
C LYS A 75 22.74 0.74 -2.31
N GLU A 76 22.31 0.24 -3.47
CA GLU A 76 23.09 0.23 -4.71
C GLU A 76 22.60 1.26 -5.74
N THR A 77 21.42 1.83 -5.50
CA THR A 77 20.90 2.95 -6.31
C THR A 77 21.73 4.20 -6.06
N THR A 78 22.06 4.90 -7.15
CA THR A 78 22.72 6.21 -7.13
C THR A 78 21.88 7.22 -7.92
N ASP A 79 22.27 8.49 -7.88
CA ASP A 79 21.54 9.56 -8.59
C ASP A 79 21.44 9.32 -10.11
N ASN A 80 22.37 8.57 -10.68
CA ASN A 80 22.43 8.28 -12.12
C ASN A 80 21.96 6.86 -12.48
N LYS A 81 21.67 6.01 -11.50
CA LYS A 81 21.37 4.59 -11.73
C LYS A 81 20.40 4.04 -10.70
N TYR A 82 19.22 3.66 -11.16
CA TYR A 82 18.32 2.81 -10.39
C TYR A 82 18.76 1.35 -10.42
N VAL A 83 18.82 0.74 -9.24
CA VAL A 83 19.08 -0.70 -9.12
C VAL A 83 17.83 -1.39 -8.58
N TRP A 84 17.33 -2.35 -9.35
CA TRP A 84 16.18 -3.16 -8.97
C TRP A 84 16.59 -4.24 -7.96
N ASN A 85 15.71 -4.49 -6.97
CA ASN A 85 15.87 -5.61 -6.05
C ASN A 85 15.38 -6.89 -6.72
N SER A 86 16.29 -7.68 -7.30
CA SER A 86 15.97 -8.94 -7.99
C SER A 86 15.38 -10.03 -7.10
N LYS A 87 15.52 -9.90 -5.77
CA LYS A 87 14.91 -10.80 -4.78
C LYS A 87 13.48 -10.40 -4.42
N HIS A 88 13.04 -9.20 -4.78
CA HIS A 88 11.67 -8.79 -4.53
C HIS A 88 10.69 -9.70 -5.27
N ARG A 89 9.64 -10.13 -4.57
CA ARG A 89 8.53 -10.90 -5.12
C ARG A 89 7.26 -10.17 -4.77
N VAL A 90 6.52 -9.79 -5.80
CA VAL A 90 5.25 -9.11 -5.64
C VAL A 90 4.20 -10.09 -5.13
N ILE A 91 3.35 -9.62 -4.23
CA ILE A 91 2.13 -10.32 -3.86
C ILE A 91 1.01 -9.78 -4.75
N PRO A 92 0.23 -10.64 -5.43
CA PRO A 92 -0.91 -10.18 -6.22
C PRO A 92 -1.85 -9.30 -5.40
N GLY A 93 -2.05 -8.09 -5.90
CA GLY A 93 -2.92 -7.09 -5.32
C GLY A 93 -4.41 -7.41 -5.50
N ASN A 94 -5.25 -6.58 -4.89
CA ASN A 94 -6.69 -6.60 -5.08
C ASN A 94 -7.18 -5.22 -5.49
N LEU A 95 -8.16 -5.23 -6.39
CA LEU A 95 -8.99 -4.08 -6.71
C LEU A 95 -10.40 -4.36 -6.22
N PHE A 96 -11.02 -3.34 -5.65
CA PHE A 96 -12.39 -3.39 -5.17
C PHE A 96 -13.18 -2.33 -5.92
N PHE A 97 -14.19 -2.77 -6.65
CA PHE A 97 -15.04 -1.89 -7.43
C PHE A 97 -16.36 -1.65 -6.71
N SER A 98 -16.81 -0.41 -6.71
CA SER A 98 -18.17 -0.02 -6.37
C SER A 98 -19.19 -0.64 -7.34
N LYS A 99 -20.48 -0.52 -7.03
CA LYS A 99 -21.53 -1.00 -7.93
C LYS A 99 -21.50 -0.23 -9.26
N ASP A 100 -21.44 1.09 -9.19
CA ASP A 100 -21.41 1.97 -10.37
C ASP A 100 -20.22 1.71 -11.30
N GLU A 101 -19.04 1.38 -10.75
CA GLU A 101 -17.87 1.02 -11.57
C GLU A 101 -18.05 -0.33 -12.27
N LYS A 102 -18.69 -1.30 -11.62
CA LYS A 102 -18.97 -2.61 -12.24
C LYS A 102 -19.99 -2.51 -13.36
N GLU A 103 -20.94 -1.58 -13.27
CA GLU A 103 -21.96 -1.36 -14.31
C GLU A 103 -21.37 -0.70 -15.58
N LYS A 104 -20.21 -0.05 -15.47
CA LYS A 104 -19.53 0.65 -16.58
C LYS A 104 -18.38 -0.15 -17.22
N ALA A 105 -18.08 -1.33 -16.71
CA ALA A 105 -16.98 -2.20 -17.18
C ALA A 105 -17.46 -3.20 -18.23
#